data_AF-A0A0X3P4P7-F1
#
_entry.id   AF-A0A0X3P4P7-F1
#
_cell.length_a   1.000
_cell.length_b   1.000
_cell.length_c   1.000
_cell.angle_alpha   90.00
_cell.angle_beta   90.00
_cell.angle_gamma   90.00
#
_symmetry.space_group_name_H-M   'P 1'
#
loop_
_entity.id
_entity.type
_entity.pdbx_description
1 polymer ?
#
loop_
_entity_poly.entity_id
_entity_poly.type
_entity_poly.pdbx_seq_one_letter_code
_entity_poly.pdbx_strand_id
1 'polypeptide(L)'
;MDQLARWQEFLRDFDFDCQFRPGHKHGNADALSWLPQSDDLITDTTTASINAITTSEPTRHIWSINQSSDPDTAIIYRHLTEGLPKPTERDMKGTCLRE
;
A
#
# COMPACT_ATOMS: atom_id res chain seq x y z
N MET A 1 -10.03 14.62 11.23
CA MET A 1 -9.97 13.90 9.93
C MET A 1 -8.63 14.30 9.31
N ASP A 2 -7.49 13.89 9.90
CA ASP A 2 -6.21 14.61 9.66
C ASP A 2 -4.98 13.70 9.51
N GLN A 3 -5.16 12.40 9.30
CA GLN A 3 -4.01 11.49 9.27
C GLN A 3 -3.36 11.39 7.87
N LEU A 4 -4.08 11.76 6.81
CA LEU A 4 -3.61 11.66 5.43
C LEU A 4 -2.62 12.77 5.03
N ALA A 5 -2.50 13.84 5.83
CA ALA A 5 -1.78 15.05 5.43
C ALA A 5 -0.31 15.13 5.91
N ARG A 6 0.11 14.34 6.92
CA ARG A 6 1.45 14.50 7.51
C ARG A 6 2.60 14.33 6.51
N TRP A 7 2.52 13.29 5.67
CA TRP A 7 3.54 13.04 4.66
C TRP A 7 3.39 13.96 3.45
N GLN A 8 2.16 14.37 3.13
CA GLN A 8 1.93 15.30 2.03
C GLN A 8 2.55 16.67 2.33
N GLU A 9 2.40 17.19 3.55
CA GLU A 9 3.05 18.45 3.95
C GLU A 9 4.58 18.38 3.83
N PHE A 10 5.19 17.30 4.32
CA PHE A 10 6.63 17.10 4.23
C PHE A 10 7.13 16.94 2.79
N LEU A 11 6.41 16.16 1.97
CA LEU A 11 6.81 15.89 0.59
C LEU A 11 6.66 17.10 -0.33
N ARG A 12 5.80 18.07 0.00
CA ARG A 12 5.60 19.30 -0.79
C ARG A 12 6.84 20.20 -0.87
N ASP A 13 7.77 20.06 0.06
CA ASP A 13 9.02 20.81 0.06
C ASP A 13 10.05 20.26 -0.96
N PHE A 14 9.75 19.11 -1.57
CA PHE A 14 10.61 18.45 -2.54
C PHE A 14 10.01 18.55 -3.95
N ASP A 15 10.86 18.78 -4.94
CA ASP A 15 10.50 18.61 -6.34
C ASP A 15 10.77 17.15 -6.74
N PHE A 16 9.70 16.37 -6.89
CA PHE A 16 9.81 14.95 -7.20
C PHE A 16 8.74 14.50 -8.19
N ASP A 17 9.05 13.40 -8.88
CA ASP A 17 8.13 12.71 -9.77
C ASP A 17 7.99 11.24 -9.33
N CYS A 18 6.74 10.76 -9.26
CA CYS A 18 6.43 9.41 -8.83
C CYS A 18 6.59 8.43 -9.99
N GLN A 19 7.70 7.68 -10.00
CA GLN A 19 8.00 6.71 -11.06
C GLN A 19 7.94 5.27 -10.56
N PHE A 20 7.16 4.43 -11.26
CA PHE A 20 7.16 2.99 -11.03
C PHE A 20 8.50 2.37 -11.45
N ARG A 21 9.06 1.49 -10.60
CA ARG A 21 10.26 0.71 -10.89
C ARG A 21 9.98 -0.78 -10.74
N PRO A 22 10.22 -1.62 -11.77
CA PRO A 22 10.14 -3.06 -11.65
C PRO A 22 11.11 -3.60 -10.59
N GLY A 23 10.73 -4.65 -9.85
CA GLY A 23 11.46 -5.12 -8.65
C GLY A 23 12.95 -5.39 -8.85
N HIS A 24 13.39 -5.87 -10.03
CA HIS A 24 14.82 -6.06 -10.29
C HIS A 24 15.66 -4.76 -10.24
N LYS A 25 15.02 -3.60 -10.42
CA LYS A 25 15.64 -2.26 -10.27
C LYS A 25 15.57 -1.73 -8.82
N HIS A 26 15.02 -2.50 -7.87
CA HIS A 26 14.83 -2.12 -6.48
C HIS A 26 15.69 -2.93 -5.50
N GLY A 27 16.58 -3.80 -5.98
CA GLY A 27 17.33 -4.76 -5.15
C GLY A 27 18.06 -4.16 -3.94
N ASN A 28 18.60 -2.94 -4.03
CA ASN A 28 19.22 -2.26 -2.88
C ASN A 28 18.20 -1.86 -1.81
N ALA A 29 17.07 -1.28 -2.23
CA ALA A 29 16.03 -0.83 -1.33
C ALA A 29 15.21 -2.00 -0.76
N ASP A 30 15.00 -3.06 -1.55
CA ASP A 30 14.51 -4.34 -1.05
C ASP A 30 15.48 -4.90 -0.01
N ALA A 31 16.77 -5.07 -0.31
CA ALA A 31 17.72 -5.62 0.66
C ALA A 31 17.77 -4.83 1.99
N LEU A 32 17.70 -3.50 1.93
CA LEU A 32 17.70 -2.64 3.13
C LEU A 32 16.37 -2.65 3.89
N SER A 33 15.23 -2.77 3.22
CA SER A 33 13.91 -2.86 3.90
C SER A 33 13.69 -4.22 4.57
N TRP A 34 14.44 -5.24 4.15
CA TRP A 34 14.38 -6.59 4.70
C TRP A 34 15.37 -6.80 5.86
N LEU A 35 16.25 -5.83 6.14
CA LEU A 35 17.10 -5.92 7.31
C LEU A 35 16.21 -5.96 8.57
N PRO A 36 16.42 -6.93 9.48
CA PRO A 36 15.78 -6.88 10.78
C PRO A 36 16.07 -5.52 11.41
N GLN A 37 15.07 -4.89 12.02
CA GLN A 37 15.36 -3.78 12.91
C GLN A 37 16.26 -4.34 14.02
N SER A 38 17.55 -4.03 13.96
CA SER A 38 18.48 -4.38 15.02
C SER A 38 18.02 -3.68 16.30
N ASP A 39 17.69 -4.46 17.32
CA ASP A 39 17.28 -4.00 18.66
C ASP A 39 18.32 -3.05 19.32
N ASP A 40 19.53 -2.98 18.77
CA ASP A 40 20.67 -2.22 19.30
C ASP A 40 20.66 -0.73 18.94
N LEU A 41 19.78 -0.28 18.03
CA LEU A 41 19.60 1.14 17.72
C LEU A 41 18.35 1.69 18.42
N ILE A 42 18.40 1.70 19.75
CA ILE A 42 17.52 2.52 20.58
C ILE A 42 17.93 3.99 20.34
N THR A 43 17.45 4.58 19.25
CA THR A 43 17.12 6.01 19.29
C THR A 43 15.86 6.12 20.13
N ASP A 44 15.82 7.06 21.08
CA ASP A 44 14.79 7.33 22.11
C ASP A 44 13.35 7.60 21.57
N THR A 45 12.89 6.81 20.62
CA THR A 45 11.54 6.81 20.10
C THR A 45 11.00 5.42 20.34
N THR A 46 10.18 5.30 21.38
CA THR A 46 9.36 4.12 21.67
C THR A 46 8.50 3.83 20.45
N THR A 47 9.05 3.11 19.47
CA THR A 47 8.32 2.65 18.30
C THR A 47 7.56 1.43 18.76
N ALA A 48 6.37 1.69 19.35
CA ALA A 48 5.45 0.63 19.69
C ALA A 48 5.22 -0.21 18.42
N SER A 49 5.42 -1.53 18.52
CA SER A 49 5.08 -2.44 17.43
C SER A 49 3.58 -2.34 17.16
N ILE A 50 3.21 -1.69 16.05
CA ILE A 50 1.82 -1.57 15.62
C ILE A 50 1.49 -2.80 14.78
N ASN A 51 0.75 -3.74 15.35
CA ASN A 51 0.34 -4.97 14.66
C ASN A 51 -0.83 -4.74 13.68
N ALA A 52 -1.66 -3.72 13.91
CA ALA A 52 -2.81 -3.40 13.07
C ALA A 52 -3.17 -1.92 13.16
N ILE A 53 -3.55 -1.33 12.03
CA ILE A 53 -4.11 0.02 11.93
C ILE A 53 -5.60 -0.13 11.63
N THR A 54 -6.46 0.33 12.54
CA THR A 54 -7.91 0.33 12.36
C THR A 54 -8.37 1.71 11.90
N THR A 55 -9.06 1.79 10.76
CA THR A 55 -9.71 3.02 10.28
C THR A 55 -11.12 3.15 10.86
N SER A 56 -11.62 4.37 11.01
CA SER A 56 -13.02 4.60 11.40
C SER A 56 -13.99 4.02 10.36
N GLU A 57 -15.17 3.57 10.82
CA GLU A 57 -16.18 2.92 9.97
C GLU A 57 -16.59 3.73 8.73
N PRO A 58 -16.78 5.07 8.79
CA PRO A 58 -17.12 5.86 7.60
C PRO A 58 -16.04 5.81 6.53
N THR A 59 -14.77 5.90 6.95
CA THR A 59 -13.60 5.86 6.05
C THR A 59 -13.44 4.47 5.44
N ARG A 60 -13.60 3.43 6.26
CA ARG A 60 -13.56 2.03 5.82
C ARG A 60 -14.59 1.76 4.72
N HIS A 61 -15.82 2.24 4.90
CA HIS A 61 -16.90 2.04 3.94
C HIS A 61 -16.61 2.72 2.59
N ILE A 62 -16.17 3.99 2.62
CA ILE A 62 -15.79 4.73 1.41
C ILE A 62 -14.66 4.03 0.67
N TRP A 63 -13.62 3.59 1.39
CA TRP A 63 -12.49 2.88 0.79
C TRP A 63 -12.92 1.55 0.17
N SER A 64 -13.78 0.80 0.86
CA SER A 64 -14.33 -0.46 0.32
C SER A 64 -15.11 -0.24 -0.98
N ILE A 65 -15.88 0.85 -1.08
CA ILE A 65 -16.62 1.19 -2.31
C ILE A 65 -15.64 1.55 -3.44
N ASN A 66 -14.67 2.43 -3.16
CA ASN A 66 -13.71 2.86 -4.17
C ASN A 66 -12.86 1.70 -4.69
N GLN A 67 -12.41 0.83 -3.79
CA GLN A 67 -11.58 -0.34 -4.14
C GLN A 67 -12.38 -1.44 -4.86
N SER A 68 -13.66 -1.61 -4.53
CA SER A 68 -14.53 -2.59 -5.25
C SER A 68 -14.98 -2.10 -6.63
N SER A 69 -14.88 -0.80 -6.91
CA SER A 69 -15.19 -0.21 -8.21
C SER A 69 -13.95 0.11 -9.06
N ASP A 70 -12.75 -0.04 -8.49
CA ASP A 70 -11.48 0.20 -9.18
C ASP A 70 -11.16 -0.95 -10.17
N PRO A 71 -10.85 -0.64 -11.43
CA PRO A 71 -10.72 -1.64 -12.49
C PRO A 71 -9.56 -2.63 -12.28
N ASP A 72 -8.53 -2.26 -11.51
CA ASP A 72 -7.34 -3.08 -11.30
C ASP A 72 -7.43 -3.88 -9.98
N THR A 73 -8.15 -3.37 -8.98
CA THR A 73 -8.20 -3.96 -7.63
C THR A 73 -9.54 -4.62 -7.29
N ALA A 74 -10.64 -4.30 -7.98
CA ALA A 74 -11.97 -4.87 -7.70
C ALA A 74 -11.97 -6.41 -7.68
N ILE A 75 -11.20 -7.04 -8.57
CA ILE A 75 -11.09 -8.49 -8.67
C ILE A 75 -10.46 -9.08 -7.40
N ILE A 76 -9.45 -8.43 -6.84
CA ILE A 76 -8.82 -8.85 -5.58
C ILE A 76 -9.86 -8.79 -4.45
N TYR A 77 -10.59 -7.67 -4.34
CA TYR A 77 -11.58 -7.48 -3.28
C TYR A 77 -12.72 -8.50 -3.37
N ARG A 78 -13.23 -8.77 -4.57
CA ARG A 78 -14.25 -9.81 -4.78
C ARG A 78 -13.79 -11.18 -4.26
N HIS A 79 -12.56 -11.58 -4.60
CA HIS A 79 -12.03 -12.88 -4.18
C HIS A 79 -11.87 -12.96 -2.66
N LEU A 80 -11.43 -11.86 -2.02
CA LEU A 80 -11.34 -11.78 -0.56
C LEU A 80 -12.72 -11.86 0.11
N THR A 81 -13.72 -11.15 -0.42
CA THR A 81 -15.07 -11.14 0.17
C THR A 81 -15.82 -12.45 -0.01
N GLU A 82 -15.59 -13.13 -1.14
CA GLU A 82 -16.26 -14.39 -1.48
C GLU A 82 -15.48 -15.62 -1.00
N GLY A 83 -14.29 -15.43 -0.42
CA GLY A 83 -13.42 -16.54 0.03
C GLY A 83 -12.88 -17.38 -1.12
N LEU A 84 -12.76 -16.80 -2.31
CA LEU A 84 -12.24 -17.47 -3.50
C LEU A 84 -10.72 -17.59 -3.45
N PRO A 85 -10.13 -18.58 -4.17
CA PRO A 85 -8.69 -18.68 -4.31
C PRO A 85 -8.10 -17.44 -4.99
N LYS A 86 -6.79 -17.23 -4.80
CA LYS A 86 -6.06 -16.09 -5.37
C LYS A 86 -6.36 -15.90 -6.87
N PRO A 87 -6.68 -14.68 -7.34
CA PRO A 87 -6.89 -14.40 -8.77
C PRO A 87 -5.71 -14.87 -9.62
N THR A 88 -5.99 -15.42 -10.80
CA THR A 88 -4.94 -15.79 -11.74
C THR A 88 -4.38 -14.56 -12.46
N GLU A 89 -3.21 -14.68 -13.08
CA GLU A 89 -2.62 -13.59 -13.87
C GLU A 89 -3.57 -13.12 -14.99
N ARG A 90 -4.34 -14.04 -15.58
CA ARG A 90 -5.35 -13.71 -16.59
C ARG A 90 -6.48 -12.88 -15.99
N ASP A 91 -6.93 -13.19 -14.78
CA ASP A 91 -7.97 -12.44 -14.09
C ASP A 91 -7.46 -11.04 -13.70
N MET A 92 -6.18 -10.92 -13.38
CA MET A 92 -5.52 -9.66 -13.01
C MET A 92 -5.14 -8.77 -14.20
N LYS A 93 -5.37 -9.19 -15.45
CA LYS A 93 -5.21 -8.32 -16.62
C LYS A 93 -6.37 -7.32 -16.65
N GLY A 94 -6.22 -6.23 -15.90
CA GLY A 94 -7.14 -5.08 -15.88
C GLY A 94 -7.30 -4.43 -17.27
N THR A 95 -8.07 -3.35 -17.33
CA THR A 95 -8.41 -2.65 -18.59
C THR A 95 -7.27 -1.85 -19.21
N CYS A 96 -6.04 -1.96 -18.71
CA CYS A 96 -4.85 -1.22 -19.17
C CYS A 96 -4.36 -1.57 -20.60
N LEU A 97 -5.17 -2.29 -21.39
CA LEU A 97 -4.93 -2.60 -22.81
C LEU A 97 -5.97 -1.99 -23.76
N ARG A 98 -6.59 -0.87 -23.36
CA ARG A 98 -7.38 -0.05 -24.27
C ARG A 98 -6.94 1.40 -24.12
N GLU A 99 -5.86 1.79 -24.82
CA GLU A 99 -5.76 2.91 -25.76
C GLU A 99 -4.47 2.74 -26.60
#